data_AF-A0A2I1G1B8-F1
#
_entry.id   AF-A0A2I1G1B8-F1
#
_cell.length_a   1.000
_cell.length_b   1.000
_cell.length_c   1.000
_cell.angle_alpha   90.00
_cell.angle_beta   90.00
_cell.angle_gamma   90.00
#
_symmetry.space_group_name_H-M   'P 1'
#
loop_
_entity.id
_entity.type
_entity.pdbx_description
1 polymer ?
#
loop_
_entity_poly.entity_id
_entity_poly.type
_entity_poly.pdbx_seq_one_letter_code
_entity_poly.pdbx_strand_id
1 'polypeptide(L)'
;MTSLEQVTTKKRKLNNSAGIQTKISDFHESTALTEERIHEIDQACVMAFVVCGIAWHVIENPFFIEFLKNLRPEYTPPSKKVLSGKLLSQETAVVNVRVVKKLTNTTNLTLCKQMNQFRISNSYDGQQTFVKPD
;
A
#
# COMPACT_ATOMS: atom_id res chain seq x y z
N MET A 1 7.93 45.06 59.76
CA MET A 1 8.57 44.64 58.50
C MET A 1 8.05 43.27 58.12
N THR A 2 7.29 43.25 57.01
CA THR A 2 6.97 42.13 56.10
C THR A 2 6.42 40.81 56.66
N SER A 3 5.11 40.69 56.44
CA SER A 3 4.22 39.53 56.55
C SER A 3 4.72 38.29 55.79
N LEU A 4 4.52 37.10 56.37
CA LEU A 4 4.54 35.84 55.62
C LEU A 4 3.34 35.83 54.67
N GLU A 5 3.59 35.70 53.36
CA GLU A 5 2.55 35.36 52.40
C GLU A 5 2.62 33.87 52.07
N GLN A 6 1.57 33.15 52.42
CA GLN A 6 1.37 31.74 52.12
C GLN A 6 1.06 31.56 50.63
N VAL A 7 2.02 31.09 49.85
CA VAL A 7 1.75 30.63 48.48
C VAL A 7 1.09 29.25 48.56
N THR A 8 -0.24 29.24 48.51
CA THR A 8 -1.02 28.00 48.37
C THR A 8 -0.93 27.50 46.93
N THR A 9 -0.24 26.38 46.71
CA THR A 9 -0.26 25.65 45.44
C THR A 9 -1.64 24.99 45.27
N LYS A 10 -2.60 25.76 44.74
CA LYS A 10 -3.89 25.21 44.28
C LYS A 10 -3.67 24.34 43.05
N LYS A 11 -3.50 23.04 43.28
CA LYS A 11 -3.57 22.01 42.24
C LYS A 11 -4.97 22.08 41.60
N ARG A 12 -5.04 22.46 40.32
CA ARG A 12 -6.32 22.57 39.60
C ARG A 12 -6.94 21.18 39.47
N LYS A 13 -8.08 20.95 40.13
CA LYS A 13 -8.91 19.76 39.96
C LYS A 13 -9.49 19.80 38.54
N LEU A 14 -9.03 18.91 37.66
CA LEU A 14 -9.73 18.66 36.40
C LEU A 14 -11.12 18.11 36.78
N ASN A 15 -12.13 18.84 36.33
CA ASN A 15 -13.51 18.43 36.32
C ASN A 15 -13.64 17.14 35.51
N ASN A 16 -14.12 16.07 36.15
CA ASN A 16 -14.59 14.87 35.46
C ASN A 16 -15.87 15.22 34.69
N SER A 17 -15.72 15.84 33.52
CA SER A 17 -16.78 16.01 32.54
C SER A 17 -16.29 15.45 31.22
N ALA A 18 -16.68 14.20 30.94
CA ALA A 18 -16.87 13.61 29.60
C ALA A 18 -15.92 14.12 28.49
N GLY A 19 -14.62 13.96 28.70
CA GLY A 19 -13.61 14.12 27.67
C GLY A 19 -12.52 13.12 27.93
N ILE A 20 -12.53 12.00 27.20
CA ILE A 20 -11.43 11.03 27.23
C ILE A 20 -10.18 11.79 26.78
N GLN A 21 -9.29 12.13 27.72
CA GLN A 21 -8.01 12.71 27.38
C GLN A 21 -7.17 11.60 26.72
N THR A 22 -7.08 11.62 25.40
CA THR A 22 -6.25 10.70 24.62
C THR A 22 -4.77 10.99 24.87
N LYS A 23 -3.97 9.95 25.11
CA LYS A 23 -2.52 10.09 25.26
C LYS A 23 -1.89 10.26 23.88
N ILE A 24 -0.76 10.97 23.80
CA ILE A 24 -0.04 11.13 22.53
C ILE A 24 0.45 9.79 21.96
N SER A 25 0.71 8.81 22.83
CA SER A 25 1.04 7.43 22.47
C SER A 25 -0.09 6.75 21.70
N ASP A 26 -1.34 7.15 21.90
CA ASP A 26 -2.51 6.54 21.27
C ASP A 26 -2.58 6.91 19.77
N PHE A 27 -1.85 7.96 19.35
CA PHE A 27 -1.72 8.40 17.97
C PHE A 27 -0.35 8.07 17.36
N HIS A 28 0.56 7.52 18.16
CA HIS A 28 1.85 7.07 17.68
C HIS A 28 1.67 5.67 17.09
N GLU A 29 1.75 5.53 15.77
CA GLU A 29 1.87 4.20 15.17
C GLU A 29 3.06 3.50 15.81
N SER A 30 2.79 2.41 16.52
CA SER A 30 3.84 1.55 17.07
C SER A 30 4.79 1.16 15.94
N THR A 31 6.09 1.13 16.23
CA THR A 31 7.06 0.63 15.25
C THR A 31 6.71 -0.81 14.88
N ALA A 32 6.28 -1.59 15.89
CA ALA A 32 5.77 -2.95 15.80
C ALA A 32 4.65 -3.09 14.75
N LEU A 33 4.94 -3.82 13.67
CA LEU A 33 3.96 -4.08 12.61
C LEU A 33 3.03 -5.24 13.00
N THR A 34 1.73 -4.97 13.13
CA THR A 34 0.72 -6.01 13.34
C THR A 34 0.49 -6.82 12.07
N GLU A 35 0.02 -8.07 12.20
CA GLU A 35 -0.31 -8.92 11.04
C GLU A 35 -1.37 -8.28 10.14
N GLU A 36 -2.36 -7.61 10.73
CA GLU A 36 -3.37 -6.85 9.99
C GLU A 36 -2.74 -5.74 9.15
N ARG A 37 -1.79 -4.99 9.72
CA ARG A 37 -1.11 -3.93 8.98
C ARG A 37 -0.21 -4.46 7.87
N ILE A 38 0.47 -5.59 8.10
CA ILE A 38 1.23 -6.30 7.06
C ILE A 38 0.31 -6.67 5.90
N HIS A 39 -0.85 -7.26 6.22
CA HIS A 39 -1.83 -7.67 5.22
C HIS A 39 -2.35 -6.48 4.40
N GLU A 40 -2.64 -5.34 5.02
CA GLU A 40 -3.03 -4.12 4.31
C GLU A 40 -1.93 -3.60 3.37
N ILE A 41 -0.67 -3.62 3.82
CA ILE A 41 0.47 -3.22 2.99
C ILE A 41 0.62 -4.18 1.81
N ASP A 42 0.55 -5.49 2.05
CA ASP A 42 0.63 -6.51 1.00
C ASP A 42 -0.47 -6.33 -0.05
N GLN A 43 -1.71 -6.09 0.38
CA GLN A 43 -2.85 -5.81 -0.50
C GLN A 43 -2.59 -4.56 -1.36
N ALA A 44 -2.16 -3.45 -0.73
CA ALA A 44 -1.83 -2.22 -1.46
C ALA A 44 -0.70 -2.45 -2.47
N CYS A 45 0.30 -3.26 -2.10
CA CYS A 45 1.44 -3.60 -2.94
C CYS A 45 1.00 -4.41 -4.16
N VAL A 46 0.16 -5.44 -4.00
CA VAL A 46 -0.43 -6.20 -5.12
C VAL A 46 -1.16 -5.27 -6.09
N MET A 47 -2.01 -4.39 -5.56
CA MET A 47 -2.78 -3.44 -6.38
C MET A 47 -1.88 -2.50 -7.15
N ALA A 48 -0.82 -1.96 -6.53
CA ALA A 48 0.15 -1.11 -7.21
C ALA A 48 0.85 -1.85 -8.36
N PHE A 49 1.28 -3.10 -8.15
CA PHE A 49 1.95 -3.87 -9.20
C PHE A 49 1.02 -4.18 -10.39
N VAL A 50 -0.23 -4.56 -10.11
CA VAL A 50 -1.22 -4.87 -11.16
C VAL A 50 -1.61 -3.61 -11.93
N VAL A 51 -1.97 -2.53 -11.23
CA VAL A 51 -2.50 -1.31 -11.86
C VAL A 51 -1.41 -0.57 -12.63
N CYS A 52 -0.19 -0.51 -12.09
CA CYS A 52 0.92 0.19 -12.73
C CYS A 52 1.72 -0.70 -13.70
N GLY A 53 1.37 -1.98 -13.85
CA GLY A 53 2.08 -2.91 -14.73
C GLY A 53 3.55 -3.15 -14.31
N ILE A 54 3.84 -3.13 -13.01
CA ILE A 54 5.19 -3.34 -12.48
C ILE A 54 5.52 -4.83 -12.57
N ALA A 55 6.70 -5.15 -13.12
CA ALA A 55 7.17 -6.53 -13.20
C ALA A 55 7.39 -7.13 -11.80
N TRP A 56 6.92 -8.36 -11.58
CA TRP A 56 6.96 -9.02 -10.27
C TRP A 56 8.35 -9.15 -9.66
N HIS A 57 9.41 -9.26 -10.48
CA HIS A 57 10.78 -9.34 -9.98
C HIS A 57 11.24 -8.07 -9.23
N VAL A 58 10.54 -6.94 -9.40
CA VAL A 58 10.88 -5.67 -8.75
C VAL A 58 10.72 -5.76 -7.23
N ILE A 59 9.77 -6.55 -6.70
CA ILE A 59 9.57 -6.67 -5.25
C ILE A 59 10.79 -7.27 -4.52
N GLU A 60 11.60 -8.07 -5.23
CA GLU A 60 12.82 -8.72 -4.74
C GLU A 60 14.09 -7.92 -5.10
N ASN A 61 13.96 -6.78 -5.80
CA ASN A 61 15.10 -5.96 -6.17
C ASN A 61 15.67 -5.29 -4.91
N PRO A 62 17.00 -5.34 -4.66
CA PRO A 62 17.60 -4.74 -3.47
C PRO A 62 17.28 -3.26 -3.27
N PHE A 63 17.28 -2.45 -4.34
CA PHE A 63 16.94 -1.02 -4.25
C PHE A 63 15.47 -0.80 -3.87
N PHE A 64 14.58 -1.67 -4.34
CA PHE A 64 13.16 -1.60 -4.01
C PHE A 64 12.91 -2.06 -2.56
N ILE A 65 13.63 -3.07 -2.10
CA ILE A 65 13.58 -3.51 -0.70
C ILE A 65 14.09 -2.40 0.22
N GLU A 66 15.21 -1.76 -0.11
CA GLU A 66 15.75 -0.63 0.64
C GLU A 66 14.77 0.54 0.68
N PHE A 67 14.14 0.87 -0.46
CA PHE A 67 13.07 1.85 -0.52
C PHE A 67 11.91 1.51 0.44
N LEU A 68 11.42 0.27 0.43
CA LEU A 68 10.36 -0.17 1.33
C LEU A 68 10.79 -0.14 2.80
N LYS A 69 12.05 -0.47 3.11
CA LYS A 69 12.60 -0.40 4.46
C LYS A 69 12.74 1.04 4.96
N ASN A 70 13.07 1.98 4.09
CA ASN A 70 13.10 3.41 4.44
C ASN A 70 11.70 3.96 4.74
N LEU A 71 10.66 3.43 4.07
CA LEU A 71 9.27 3.78 4.37
C LEU A 71 8.73 3.07 5.62
N ARG A 72 9.03 1.77 5.77
CA ARG A 72 8.60 0.95 6.90
C ARG A 72 9.69 -0.06 7.29
N PRO A 73 10.55 0.25 8.28
CA PRO A 73 11.71 -0.56 8.63
C PRO A 73 11.39 -2.01 9.01
N GLU A 74 10.27 -2.22 9.71
CA GLU A 74 9.85 -3.54 10.16
C GLU A 74 9.13 -4.37 9.10
N TYR A 75 8.69 -3.76 7.99
CA TYR A 75 8.02 -4.49 6.92
C TYR A 75 9.03 -5.33 6.13
N THR A 76 8.70 -6.60 5.92
CA THR A 76 9.49 -7.50 5.07
C THR A 76 8.67 -7.83 3.83
N PRO A 77 9.09 -7.36 2.64
CA PRO A 77 8.33 -7.58 1.42
C PRO A 77 8.18 -9.08 1.11
N PRO A 78 7.04 -9.52 0.54
CA PRO A 78 6.86 -10.89 0.11
C PRO A 78 7.75 -11.22 -1.10
N SER A 79 8.05 -12.50 -1.28
CA SER A 79 8.69 -12.96 -2.52
C SER A 79 7.80 -12.72 -3.73
N LYS A 80 8.40 -12.61 -4.93
CA LYS A 80 7.65 -12.44 -6.18
C LYS A 80 6.62 -13.55 -6.40
N LYS A 81 6.96 -14.78 -6.01
CA LYS A 81 6.07 -15.96 -6.14
C LYS A 81 4.86 -15.85 -5.22
N VAL A 82 5.06 -15.35 -4.00
CA VAL A 82 3.97 -15.15 -3.04
C VAL A 82 3.08 -14.00 -3.50
N LEU A 83 3.68 -12.89 -3.95
CA LEU A 83 2.97 -11.71 -4.44
C LEU A 83 2.12 -12.04 -5.69
N SER A 84 2.73 -12.60 -6.73
CA SER A 84 2.05 -12.91 -7.99
C SER A 84 1.14 -14.14 -7.93
N GLY A 85 1.29 -14.97 -6.90
CA GLY A 85 0.53 -16.20 -6.72
C GLY A 85 -0.56 -16.04 -5.67
N LYS A 86 -0.19 -16.30 -4.41
CA LYS A 86 -1.12 -16.36 -3.28
C LYS A 86 -1.85 -15.02 -3.08
N LEU A 87 -1.11 -13.92 -2.95
CA LEU A 87 -1.70 -12.61 -2.62
C LEU A 87 -2.58 -12.10 -3.76
N LEU A 88 -2.10 -12.18 -5.01
CA LEU A 88 -2.90 -11.84 -6.19
C LEU A 88 -4.20 -12.66 -6.28
N SER A 89 -4.14 -13.96 -5.99
CA SER A 89 -5.32 -14.84 -6.04
C SER A 89 -6.33 -14.48 -4.95
N GLN A 90 -5.87 -14.14 -3.75
CA GLN A 90 -6.71 -13.69 -2.65
C GLN A 90 -7.44 -12.38 -3.01
N GLU A 91 -6.72 -11.39 -3.53
CA GLU A 91 -7.31 -10.12 -3.97
C GLU A 91 -8.29 -10.31 -5.13
N THR A 92 -7.95 -11.17 -6.09
CA THR A 92 -8.84 -11.51 -7.21
C THR A 92 -10.15 -12.13 -6.71
N ALA A 93 -10.08 -13.04 -5.72
CA ALA A 93 -11.26 -13.65 -5.13
C ALA A 93 -12.15 -12.61 -4.42
N VAL A 94 -11.54 -11.70 -3.63
CA VAL A 94 -12.26 -10.60 -2.96
C VAL A 94 -12.95 -9.70 -3.98
N VAL A 95 -12.25 -9.30 -5.04
CA VAL A 95 -12.82 -8.48 -6.13
C VAL A 95 -13.95 -9.23 -6.83
N ASN A 96 -13.78 -10.51 -7.13
CA ASN A 96 -14.80 -11.31 -7.79
C ASN A 96 -16.09 -11.39 -6.96
N VAL A 97 -15.99 -11.61 -5.65
CA VAL A 97 -17.17 -11.59 -4.75
C VAL A 97 -17.87 -10.22 -4.79
N ARG A 98 -17.12 -9.12 -4.76
CA ARG A 98 -17.69 -7.76 -4.84
C ARG A 98 -18.38 -7.51 -6.18
N VAL A 99 -17.76 -7.94 -7.28
CA VAL A 99 -18.31 -7.81 -8.63
C VAL A 99 -19.59 -8.64 -8.76
N VAL A 100 -19.59 -9.90 -8.36
CA VAL A 100 -20.78 -10.77 -8.38
C VAL A 100 -21.91 -10.14 -7.57
N LYS A 101 -21.64 -9.69 -6.34
CA LYS A 101 -22.64 -9.02 -5.49
C LYS A 101 -23.23 -7.78 -6.17
N LYS A 102 -22.40 -6.99 -6.86
CA LYS A 102 -22.86 -5.81 -7.60
C LYS A 102 -23.72 -6.20 -8.80
N LEU A 103 -23.33 -7.23 -9.54
CA LEU A 103 -24.08 -7.74 -10.69
C LEU A 103 -25.44 -8.29 -10.28
N THR A 104 -25.52 -9.10 -9.20
CA THR A 104 -26.79 -9.67 -8.73
C THR A 104 -27.79 -8.62 -8.25
N ASN A 105 -27.30 -7.47 -7.78
CA ASN A 105 -28.13 -6.39 -7.26
C ASN A 105 -28.51 -5.35 -8.33
N THR A 106 -28.06 -5.51 -9.57
CA THR A 106 -28.31 -4.56 -10.66
C THR A 106 -29.22 -5.21 -11.71
N THR A 107 -30.25 -4.50 -12.17
CA THR A 107 -31.13 -4.93 -13.27
C THR A 107 -30.75 -4.25 -14.59
N ASN A 108 -31.24 -4.77 -15.72
CA ASN A 108 -31.02 -4.20 -17.06
C ASN A 108 -29.54 -4.09 -17.48
N LEU A 109 -28.72 -5.07 -17.08
CA LEU A 109 -27.31 -5.15 -17.46
C LEU A 109 -27.18 -5.50 -18.95
N THR A 110 -26.29 -4.81 -19.66
CA THR A 110 -25.94 -5.10 -21.07
C THR A 110 -24.49 -5.55 -21.14
N LEU A 111 -24.23 -6.63 -21.88
CA LEU A 111 -22.87 -7.10 -22.17
C LEU A 111 -22.36 -6.45 -23.46
N CYS A 112 -21.19 -5.84 -23.42
CA CYS A 112 -20.50 -5.36 -24.62
C CYS A 112 -19.11 -6.01 -24.73
N LYS A 113 -18.71 -6.35 -25.96
CA LYS A 113 -17.37 -6.88 -26.24
C LYS A 113 -16.49 -5.73 -26.74
N GLN A 114 -15.52 -5.32 -25.93
CA GLN A 114 -14.53 -4.33 -26.35
C GLN A 114 -13.38 -5.04 -27.09
N MET A 115 -13.19 -4.73 -28.37
CA MET A 115 -12.03 -5.20 -29.14
C MET A 115 -10.89 -4.21 -29.00
N ASN A 116 -9.89 -4.55 -28.20
CA ASN A 116 -8.65 -3.78 -28.12
C ASN A 116 -7.64 -4.31 -29.15
N GLN A 117 -7.15 -3.43 -30.03
CA GLN A 117 -6.00 -3.77 -30.90
C GLN A 117 -4.72 -3.74 -30.05
N PHE A 118 -4.18 -4.90 -29.73
CA PHE A 118 -2.82 -4.98 -29.18
C PHE A 118 -1.83 -4.70 -30.31
N ARG A 119 -1.32 -3.47 -30.40
CA ARG A 119 -0.14 -3.16 -31.20
C ARG A 119 1.08 -3.66 -30.44
N ILE A 120 1.63 -4.80 -30.85
CA ILE A 120 2.99 -5.18 -30.47
C ILE A 120 3.93 -4.34 -31.34
N SER A 121 4.46 -3.24 -30.82
CA SER A 121 5.52 -2.50 -31.50
C SER A 121 6.84 -3.23 -31.32
N ASN A 122 7.20 -4.08 -32.29
CA ASN A 122 8.59 -4.50 -32.46
C ASN A 122 9.33 -3.35 -33.15
N SER A 123 10.18 -2.64 -32.43
CA SER A 123 11.14 -1.69 -33.01
C SER A 123 12.55 -2.18 -32.76
N TYR A 124 13.05 -3.00 -33.68
CA TYR A 124 14.48 -3.14 -33.94
C TYR A 124 14.67 -3.23 -35.45
N ASP A 125 14.78 -2.08 -36.12
CA ASP A 125 15.49 -1.99 -37.40
C ASP A 125 16.77 -1.19 -37.14
N GLY A 126 17.80 -1.92 -36.70
CA GLY A 126 19.15 -1.41 -36.61
C GLY A 126 19.85 -1.63 -37.93
N GLN A 127 19.66 -0.73 -38.90
CA GLN A 127 20.60 -0.58 -40.01
C GLN A 127 21.88 0.08 -39.44
N GLN A 128 22.90 -0.72 -39.15
CA GLN A 128 24.26 -0.21 -38.99
C GLN A 128 25.09 -0.68 -40.19
N THR A 129 25.51 0.31 -40.96
CA THR A 129 26.13 0.26 -42.27
C THR A 129 27.45 -0.51 -42.28
N PHE A 130 27.60 -1.44 -43.22
CA PHE A 130 28.87 -2.08 -43.54
C PHE A 130 29.78 -1.10 -44.28
N VAL A 131 30.81 -0.56 -43.62
CA VAL A 131 31.88 0.21 -44.25
C VAL A 131 32.87 -0.78 -44.87
N LYS A 132 33.09 -0.67 -46.19
CA LYS A 132 34.10 -1.46 -46.91
C LYS A 132 35.50 -0.91 -46.60
N PRO A 133 36.51 -1.75 -46.32
CA PRO A 133 37.89 -1.29 -46.24
C PRO A 133 38.49 -1.08 -47.63
N ASP A 134 39.43 -0.14 -47.70
CA ASP A 134 40.18 0.31 -48.89
C ASP A 134 40.99 -0.80 -49.58
#